data_AF-A0A0A1ULX5-F1
#
_entry.id   AF-A0A0A1ULX5-F1
#
_cell.length_a   1.000
_cell.length_b   1.000
_cell.length_c   1.000
_cell.angle_alpha   90.00
_cell.angle_beta   90.00
_cell.angle_gamma   90.00
#
_symmetry.space_group_name_H-M   'P 1'
#
loop_
_entity.id
_entity.type
_entity.pdbx_description
1 polymer ?
#
loop_
_entity_poly.entity_id
_entity_poly.type
_entity_poly.pdbx_seq_one_letter_code
_entity_poly.pdbx_strand_id
1 'polypeptide(L)'
;MKLTEKLATYRSDTPYFTFEFFPPRTDQGYSNLLTRISGLASLKPVATSVTWGAGGSTRDRSLDLAGFCQADNDLDTILHLTCTNMEKGTIDEALMTAMERGVSTVLALRGDPPRGEEYWIPTDPRFQHAEDLVTYIKQHPTFASRFCVGVAGYPDGHSEGGSEEEQLTHLKRKVDAGAEFIITQLFYDVEKFKSWLRKVRSTGITVPVIPGVMPLQTYATFTRMTDLCKATVPLHIQANLDAIKHDDQLVKEYGVSLAVSMIRSILVDGDVKGVHFCTLNLEKSVRKILDELGWTHESLHHNQIIIDANQSPHILPSPADAPHPTTFTISPSEAAQHANTSLAEHTRTGTLRTAAEAIDSGWDDFPNGRFGDSKSPAFGLIDPWDGGGLGVPPHVAIAQWGRPTTEQELSDLFLAYLNDTTSTTPFSPEPLSDESATILPHLVSLTKKGLWTVASQPAVDGALSSDPVIGWGPRDGRVFQKSFVEFFATEADLEKVAQAIEDSGDGWLTFFAGNNEDGFLTNIPDSGSNAVTWGVFPGKEIAQPTIIDRDSFLAWKDDAFMIWHDFGLCYPPDSPTRKLLEDVINTRWLVNIIHHDYKNSNALWDFLAKYLE
;
A
#
# COMPACT_ATOMS: atom_id res chain seq x y z
N MET A 1 -8.08 29.02 12.04
CA MET A 1 -7.33 29.66 10.94
C MET A 1 -7.35 28.69 9.78
N LYS A 2 -7.65 29.14 8.56
CA LYS A 2 -7.60 28.27 7.36
C LYS A 2 -6.15 27.86 7.08
N LEU A 3 -5.96 26.72 6.39
CA LEU A 3 -4.62 26.26 6.02
C LEU A 3 -3.83 27.34 5.25
N THR A 4 -4.45 27.97 4.26
CA THR A 4 -3.80 29.00 3.42
C THR A 4 -3.37 30.24 4.21
N GLU A 5 -4.12 30.62 5.24
CA GLU A 5 -3.73 31.68 6.19
C GLU A 5 -2.52 31.25 7.02
N LYS A 6 -2.47 29.99 7.48
CA LYS A 6 -1.29 29.42 8.15
C LYS A 6 -0.07 29.40 7.24
N LEU A 7 -0.22 28.97 5.98
CA LEU A 7 0.86 28.96 5.00
C LEU A 7 1.40 30.37 4.71
N ALA A 8 0.51 31.37 4.59
CA ALA A 8 0.90 32.77 4.34
C ALA A 8 1.64 33.40 5.54
N THR A 9 1.25 33.02 6.76
CA THR A 9 1.83 33.49 8.02
C THR A 9 2.93 32.59 8.56
N TYR A 10 3.28 31.51 7.86
CA TYR A 10 4.35 30.61 8.26
C TYR A 10 5.67 31.37 8.38
N ARG A 11 6.29 31.28 9.56
CA ARG A 11 7.56 31.91 9.90
C ARG A 11 8.45 30.84 10.54
N SER A 12 9.31 30.25 9.74
CA SER A 12 10.36 29.33 10.17
C SER A 12 11.59 29.56 9.30
N ASP A 13 12.76 29.19 9.82
CA ASP A 13 14.01 29.15 9.06
C ASP A 13 14.03 28.00 8.03
N THR A 14 13.10 27.05 8.18
CA THR A 14 12.91 25.90 7.29
C THR A 14 11.61 26.05 6.48
N PRO A 15 11.54 25.56 5.23
CA PRO A 15 10.28 25.40 4.50
C PRO A 15 9.26 24.57 5.29
N TYR A 16 7.96 24.76 5.03
CA TYR A 16 6.94 23.89 5.61
C TYR A 16 6.88 22.54 4.88
N PHE A 17 6.31 21.54 5.52
CA PHE A 17 6.01 20.27 4.89
C PHE A 17 4.72 19.67 5.43
N THR A 18 4.14 18.78 4.63
CA THR A 18 2.91 18.05 4.95
C THR A 18 3.12 16.56 4.67
N PHE A 19 2.38 15.70 5.36
CA PHE A 19 2.42 14.24 5.17
C PHE A 19 1.09 13.71 4.70
N GLU A 20 1.09 12.85 3.69
CA GLU A 20 -0.09 12.10 3.25
C GLU A 20 -0.11 10.69 3.82
N PHE A 21 -1.27 10.29 4.33
CA PHE A 21 -1.58 8.95 4.79
C PHE A 21 -2.83 8.41 4.08
N PHE A 22 -2.93 7.09 3.98
CA PHE A 22 -4.13 6.41 3.49
C PHE A 22 -4.65 5.45 4.57
N PRO A 23 -5.97 5.23 4.63
CA PRO A 23 -6.56 4.29 5.59
C PRO A 23 -6.08 2.85 5.31
N PRO A 24 -5.44 2.15 6.26
CA PRO A 24 -5.00 0.77 6.08
C PRO A 24 -6.17 -0.19 5.88
N ARG A 25 -5.87 -1.36 5.30
CA ARG A 25 -6.87 -2.40 5.01
C ARG A 25 -7.21 -3.29 6.19
N THR A 26 -6.28 -3.49 7.11
CA THR A 26 -6.47 -4.31 8.32
C THR A 26 -6.62 -3.41 9.55
N ASP A 27 -7.35 -3.88 10.55
CA ASP A 27 -7.52 -3.13 11.81
C ASP A 27 -6.21 -3.03 12.59
N GLN A 28 -5.34 -4.04 12.48
CA GLN A 28 -4.01 -4.01 13.06
C GLN A 28 -3.10 -3.01 12.33
N GLY A 29 -3.13 -2.98 11.00
CA GLY A 29 -2.46 -1.96 10.20
C GLY A 29 -2.94 -0.55 10.54
N TYR A 30 -4.25 -0.38 10.75
CA TYR A 30 -4.85 0.87 11.21
C TYR A 30 -4.29 1.30 12.57
N SER A 31 -4.30 0.41 13.57
CA SER A 31 -3.75 0.67 14.91
C SER A 31 -2.27 1.05 14.89
N ASN A 32 -1.48 0.37 14.05
CA ASN A 32 -0.07 0.66 13.86
C ASN A 32 0.16 2.01 13.17
N LEU A 33 -0.73 2.40 12.23
CA LEU A 33 -0.67 3.70 11.58
C LEU A 33 -0.89 4.83 12.60
N LEU A 34 -1.85 4.68 13.52
CA LEU A 34 -2.12 5.71 14.53
C LEU A 34 -0.86 6.02 15.35
N THR A 35 -0.14 4.98 15.77
CA THR A 35 1.14 5.12 16.50
C THR A 35 2.19 5.85 15.66
N ARG A 36 2.29 5.52 14.36
CA ARG A 36 3.25 6.13 13.43
C ARG A 36 2.91 7.59 13.14
N ILE A 37 1.63 7.93 12.99
CA ILE A 37 1.17 9.32 12.82
C ILE A 37 1.59 10.15 14.03
N SER A 38 1.43 9.64 15.26
CA SER A 38 1.91 10.34 16.46
C SER A 38 3.44 10.52 16.48
N GLY A 39 4.20 9.55 15.96
CA GLY A 39 5.65 9.67 15.76
C GLY A 39 6.00 10.78 14.76
N LEU A 40 5.37 10.81 13.59
CA LEU A 40 5.58 11.82 12.56
C LEU A 40 5.06 13.21 12.96
N ALA A 41 4.02 13.29 13.80
CA ALA A 41 3.50 14.53 14.36
C ALA A 41 4.57 15.32 15.13
N SER A 42 5.51 14.62 15.78
CA SER A 42 6.63 15.24 16.51
C SER A 42 7.57 16.06 15.62
N LEU A 43 7.60 15.76 14.31
CA LEU A 43 8.35 16.53 13.33
C LEU A 43 7.70 17.88 13.01
N LYS A 44 6.50 18.14 13.53
CA LYS A 44 5.73 19.39 13.37
C LYS A 44 5.42 19.73 11.90
N PRO A 45 4.84 18.80 11.11
CA PRO A 45 4.30 19.15 9.81
C PRO A 45 3.22 20.24 9.96
N VAL A 46 3.07 21.11 8.95
CA VAL A 46 2.05 22.18 9.01
C VAL A 46 0.63 21.63 8.88
N ALA A 47 0.49 20.48 8.23
CA ALA A 47 -0.74 19.73 8.07
C ALA A 47 -0.44 18.27 7.66
N THR A 48 -1.43 17.41 7.77
CA THR A 48 -1.44 16.07 7.17
C THR A 48 -2.57 15.98 6.14
N SER A 49 -2.46 15.12 5.14
CA SER A 49 -3.58 14.73 4.29
C SER A 49 -3.98 13.28 4.53
N VAL A 50 -5.26 13.02 4.38
CA VAL A 50 -5.83 11.67 4.43
C VAL A 50 -6.52 11.41 3.11
N THR A 51 -6.10 10.33 2.43
CA THR A 51 -6.66 9.96 1.14
C THR A 51 -8.09 9.43 1.25
N TRP A 52 -8.78 9.37 0.11
CA TRP A 52 -10.17 8.97 0.00
C TRP A 52 -10.32 8.02 -1.19
N GLY A 53 -10.82 6.81 -0.93
CA GLY A 53 -11.02 5.79 -1.95
C GLY A 53 -12.10 6.18 -2.96
N ALA A 54 -11.93 5.75 -4.21
CA ALA A 54 -12.86 6.03 -5.29
C ALA A 54 -14.31 5.63 -4.90
N GLY A 55 -15.27 6.48 -5.25
CA GLY A 55 -16.70 6.27 -4.91
C GLY A 55 -17.02 6.28 -3.41
N GLY A 56 -16.06 6.61 -2.53
CA GLY A 56 -16.27 6.58 -1.08
C GLY A 56 -16.05 5.21 -0.43
N SER A 57 -15.36 4.28 -1.10
CA SER A 57 -15.08 2.93 -0.59
C SER A 57 -14.39 2.92 0.79
N THR A 58 -13.59 3.95 1.09
CA THR A 58 -12.90 4.10 2.38
C THR A 58 -13.47 5.21 3.26
N ARG A 59 -14.69 5.72 2.98
CA ARG A 59 -15.27 6.92 3.63
C ARG A 59 -15.08 6.92 5.14
N ASP A 60 -15.60 5.90 5.82
CA ASP A 60 -15.69 5.90 7.28
C ASP A 60 -14.29 5.85 7.90
N ARG A 61 -13.41 4.96 7.39
CA ARG A 61 -11.99 4.88 7.82
C ARG A 61 -11.20 6.16 7.54
N SER A 62 -11.47 6.84 6.42
CA SER A 62 -10.81 8.10 6.07
C SER A 62 -11.23 9.23 7.01
N LEU A 63 -12.52 9.30 7.35
CA LEU A 63 -13.05 10.26 8.32
C LEU A 63 -12.52 9.97 9.74
N ASP A 64 -12.41 8.70 10.13
CA ASP A 64 -11.81 8.26 11.40
C ASP A 64 -10.35 8.67 11.50
N LEU A 65 -9.57 8.37 10.46
CA LEU A 65 -8.16 8.74 10.43
C LEU A 65 -7.97 10.27 10.43
N ALA A 66 -8.81 10.99 9.68
CA ALA A 66 -8.76 12.45 9.65
C ALA A 66 -9.12 13.09 11.00
N GLY A 67 -10.09 12.51 11.70
CA GLY A 67 -10.47 12.91 13.06
C GLY A 67 -9.35 12.65 14.07
N PHE A 68 -8.69 11.50 14.00
CA PHE A 68 -7.53 11.19 14.84
C PHE A 68 -6.37 12.18 14.65
N CYS A 69 -6.02 12.50 13.39
CA CYS A 69 -5.00 13.52 13.10
C CYS A 69 -5.36 14.88 13.72
N GLN A 70 -6.63 15.28 13.59
CA GLN A 70 -7.11 16.60 14.00
C GLN A 70 -7.27 16.74 15.51
N ALA A 71 -7.89 15.76 16.17
CA ALA A 71 -8.27 15.84 17.58
C ALA A 71 -7.15 15.36 18.52
N ASP A 72 -6.48 14.26 18.18
CA ASP A 72 -5.55 13.59 19.09
C ASP A 72 -4.09 14.05 18.90
N ASN A 73 -3.76 14.62 17.74
CA ASN A 73 -2.39 15.04 17.41
C ASN A 73 -2.23 16.55 17.15
N ASP A 74 -3.32 17.33 17.26
CA ASP A 74 -3.36 18.78 16.97
C ASP A 74 -2.74 19.14 15.60
N LEU A 75 -2.90 18.24 14.63
CA LEU A 75 -2.45 18.45 13.25
C LEU A 75 -3.63 18.89 12.40
N ASP A 76 -3.47 19.98 11.64
CA ASP A 76 -4.45 20.30 10.62
C ASP A 76 -4.55 19.15 9.62
N THR A 77 -5.78 18.72 9.34
CA THR A 77 -6.01 17.66 8.36
C THR A 77 -6.61 18.21 7.06
N ILE A 78 -6.04 17.77 5.95
CA ILE A 78 -6.54 17.92 4.58
C ILE A 78 -7.25 16.62 4.21
N LEU A 79 -8.58 16.62 4.23
CA LEU A 79 -9.35 15.45 3.81
C LEU A 79 -9.49 15.44 2.29
N HIS A 80 -9.05 14.36 1.64
CA HIS A 80 -9.36 14.15 0.22
C HIS A 80 -10.86 13.87 0.08
N LEU A 81 -11.48 14.40 -0.98
CA LEU A 81 -12.88 14.11 -1.27
C LEU A 81 -13.08 14.05 -2.78
N THR A 82 -13.47 12.88 -3.28
CA THR A 82 -13.87 12.68 -4.67
C THR A 82 -15.34 13.02 -4.84
N CYS A 83 -15.76 13.44 -6.04
CA CYS A 83 -17.16 13.79 -6.30
C CYS A 83 -17.86 12.89 -7.32
N THR A 84 -17.11 12.13 -8.13
CA THR A 84 -17.72 11.17 -9.06
C THR A 84 -18.15 9.90 -8.33
N ASN A 85 -19.22 9.27 -8.83
CA ASN A 85 -19.84 8.06 -8.25
C ASN A 85 -20.38 8.24 -6.83
N MET A 86 -20.68 9.48 -6.43
CA MET A 86 -21.24 9.79 -5.12
C MET A 86 -22.52 10.63 -5.27
N GLU A 87 -23.55 10.30 -4.50
CA GLU A 87 -24.74 11.14 -4.41
C GLU A 87 -24.42 12.43 -3.63
N LYS A 88 -25.15 13.51 -3.92
CA LYS A 88 -25.05 14.76 -3.13
C LYS A 88 -25.21 14.50 -1.63
N GLY A 89 -26.11 13.61 -1.23
CA GLY A 89 -26.34 13.27 0.18
C GLY A 89 -25.07 12.74 0.84
N THR A 90 -24.35 11.85 0.17
CA THR A 90 -23.08 11.28 0.65
C THR A 90 -21.99 12.35 0.78
N ILE A 91 -21.92 13.30 -0.15
CA ILE A 91 -20.99 14.43 -0.08
C ILE A 91 -21.34 15.35 1.08
N ASP A 92 -22.63 15.65 1.29
CA ASP A 92 -23.11 16.46 2.41
C ASP A 92 -22.79 15.82 3.76
N GLU A 93 -23.06 14.53 3.91
CA GLU A 93 -22.74 13.75 5.10
C GLU A 93 -21.23 13.73 5.37
N ALA A 94 -20.41 13.52 4.35
CA ALA A 94 -18.96 13.53 4.49
C ALA A 94 -18.43 14.89 4.94
N LEU A 95 -18.91 15.99 4.34
CA LEU A 95 -18.52 17.35 4.70
C LEU A 95 -18.99 17.72 6.12
N MET A 96 -20.23 17.36 6.48
CA MET A 96 -20.76 17.55 7.84
C MET A 96 -19.93 16.79 8.88
N THR A 97 -19.66 15.51 8.62
CA THR A 97 -18.86 14.66 9.52
C THR A 97 -17.44 15.17 9.66
N ALA A 98 -16.82 15.63 8.57
CA ALA A 98 -15.51 16.28 8.60
C ALA A 98 -15.54 17.54 9.49
N MET A 99 -16.57 18.38 9.37
CA MET A 99 -16.74 19.55 10.23
C MET A 99 -16.88 19.20 11.71
N GLU A 100 -17.69 18.19 12.04
CA GLU A 100 -17.89 17.69 13.41
C GLU A 100 -16.59 17.18 14.04
N ARG A 101 -15.71 16.59 13.23
CA ARG A 101 -14.37 16.13 13.62
C ARG A 101 -13.31 17.24 13.62
N GLY A 102 -13.72 18.48 13.41
CA GLY A 102 -12.83 19.65 13.43
C GLY A 102 -12.09 19.91 12.12
N VAL A 103 -12.17 19.01 11.13
CA VAL A 103 -11.51 19.15 9.83
C VAL A 103 -12.03 20.39 9.11
N SER A 104 -11.09 21.15 8.56
CA SER A 104 -11.36 22.47 7.97
C SER A 104 -10.77 22.67 6.59
N THR A 105 -10.08 21.65 6.07
CA THR A 105 -9.45 21.68 4.76
C THR A 105 -9.85 20.45 3.96
N VAL A 106 -10.28 20.66 2.72
CA VAL A 106 -10.66 19.59 1.79
C VAL A 106 -9.82 19.71 0.53
N LEU A 107 -9.27 18.60 0.06
CA LEU A 107 -8.72 18.50 -1.29
C LEU A 107 -9.81 17.97 -2.21
N ALA A 108 -10.40 18.85 -3.02
CA ALA A 108 -11.47 18.52 -3.95
C ALA A 108 -10.89 17.82 -5.18
N LEU A 109 -11.30 16.56 -5.35
CA LEU A 109 -10.86 15.68 -6.42
C LEU A 109 -12.08 15.25 -7.25
N ARG A 110 -11.83 14.88 -8.50
CA ARG A 110 -12.87 14.26 -9.31
C ARG A 110 -13.13 12.85 -8.77
N GLY A 111 -12.07 12.07 -8.62
CA GLY A 111 -12.12 10.60 -8.54
C GLY A 111 -11.84 10.00 -9.91
N ASP A 112 -11.35 8.76 -9.90
CA ASP A 112 -11.16 8.00 -11.14
C ASP A 112 -12.50 7.45 -11.63
N PRO A 113 -12.70 7.36 -12.96
CA PRO A 113 -13.92 6.80 -13.51
C PRO A 113 -14.11 5.35 -13.02
N PRO A 114 -15.35 4.91 -12.75
CA PRO A 114 -15.60 3.50 -12.51
C PRO A 114 -15.23 2.71 -13.77
N ARG A 115 -14.60 1.54 -13.62
CA ARG A 115 -14.16 0.71 -14.74
C ARG A 115 -15.38 -0.02 -15.34
N GLY A 116 -16.08 0.59 -16.30
CA GLY A 116 -17.22 -0.02 -17.04
C GLY A 116 -17.63 0.77 -18.29
N GLU A 117 -17.95 0.11 -19.42
CA GLU A 117 -18.69 0.71 -20.56
C GLU A 117 -20.20 0.76 -20.27
N GLU A 118 -20.63 0.38 -19.06
CA GLU A 118 -21.88 0.89 -18.53
C GLU A 118 -21.73 2.39 -18.42
N TYR A 119 -22.41 3.10 -19.34
CA TYR A 119 -22.66 4.52 -19.35
C TYR A 119 -22.22 5.18 -18.04
N TRP A 120 -21.13 5.95 -18.11
CA TRP A 120 -20.81 6.94 -17.11
C TRP A 120 -22.03 7.85 -16.97
N ILE A 121 -22.94 7.47 -16.07
CA ILE A 121 -24.04 8.29 -15.62
C ILE A 121 -23.53 8.72 -14.26
N PRO A 122 -23.07 9.98 -14.12
CA PRO A 122 -22.81 10.53 -12.81
C PRO A 122 -24.01 10.18 -11.93
N THR A 123 -23.78 9.50 -10.80
CA THR A 123 -24.85 9.21 -9.83
C THR A 123 -25.64 10.48 -9.53
N ASP A 124 -24.93 11.62 -9.59
CA ASP A 124 -25.50 12.94 -9.67
C ASP A 124 -24.88 13.75 -10.83
N PRO A 125 -25.68 14.23 -11.81
CA PRO A 125 -25.16 14.98 -12.97
C PRO A 125 -24.48 16.31 -12.60
N ARG A 126 -24.61 16.74 -11.33
CA ARG A 126 -23.93 17.93 -10.79
C ARG A 126 -22.45 17.74 -10.55
N PHE A 127 -21.95 16.50 -10.45
CA PHE A 127 -20.56 16.22 -10.07
C PHE A 127 -19.83 15.43 -11.15
N GLN A 128 -19.25 16.15 -12.12
CA GLN A 128 -18.54 15.58 -13.26
C GLN A 128 -17.04 15.86 -13.20
N HIS A 129 -16.68 17.00 -12.62
CA HIS A 129 -15.32 17.49 -12.50
C HIS A 129 -15.05 17.96 -11.07
N ALA A 130 -13.77 17.97 -10.68
CA ALA A 130 -13.37 18.54 -9.38
C ALA A 130 -13.81 20.02 -9.24
N GLU A 131 -13.94 20.75 -10.35
CA GLU A 131 -14.48 22.12 -10.38
C GLU A 131 -15.90 22.21 -9.80
N ASP A 132 -16.73 21.20 -10.06
CA ASP A 132 -18.11 21.18 -9.57
C ASP A 132 -18.14 21.02 -8.05
N LEU A 133 -17.28 20.18 -7.49
CA LEU A 133 -17.14 20.02 -6.05
C LEU A 133 -16.62 21.30 -5.37
N VAL A 134 -15.64 21.97 -5.98
CA VAL A 134 -15.15 23.28 -5.50
C VAL A 134 -16.30 24.28 -5.47
N THR A 135 -17.01 24.41 -6.60
CA THR A 135 -18.15 25.32 -6.74
C THR A 135 -19.22 25.02 -5.70
N TYR A 136 -19.55 23.73 -5.53
CA TYR A 136 -20.52 23.26 -4.55
C TYR A 136 -20.15 23.69 -3.12
N ILE A 137 -18.94 23.36 -2.66
CA ILE A 137 -18.47 23.70 -1.32
C ILE A 137 -18.46 25.23 -1.12
N LYS A 138 -18.02 25.99 -2.12
CA LYS A 138 -17.88 27.45 -2.04
C LYS A 138 -19.20 28.21 -2.16
N GLN A 139 -20.24 27.62 -2.73
CA GLN A 139 -21.58 28.22 -2.80
C GLN A 139 -22.51 27.75 -1.68
N HIS A 140 -22.20 26.62 -1.03
CA HIS A 140 -23.05 26.07 0.01
C HIS A 140 -23.00 26.94 1.29
N PRO A 141 -24.15 27.43 1.81
CA PRO A 141 -24.19 28.38 2.94
C PRO A 141 -23.47 27.89 4.20
N THR A 142 -23.50 26.57 4.45
CA THR A 142 -22.85 25.95 5.62
C THR A 142 -21.34 25.78 5.44
N PHE A 143 -20.88 25.51 4.20
CA PHE A 143 -19.53 25.02 3.95
C PHE A 143 -18.56 26.12 3.49
N ALA A 144 -19.07 27.14 2.77
CA ALA A 144 -18.27 28.14 2.07
C ALA A 144 -17.29 28.90 2.99
N SER A 145 -17.75 29.28 4.19
CA SER A 145 -16.94 30.00 5.19
C SER A 145 -16.07 29.07 6.03
N ARG A 146 -16.42 27.78 6.11
CA ARG A 146 -15.76 26.80 6.98
C ARG A 146 -14.55 26.15 6.34
N PHE A 147 -14.65 25.78 5.06
CA PHE A 147 -13.62 24.98 4.39
C PHE A 147 -12.63 25.82 3.58
N CYS A 148 -11.35 25.57 3.82
CA CYS A 148 -10.27 25.82 2.88
C CYS A 148 -10.28 24.70 1.83
N VAL A 149 -10.37 25.03 0.54
CA VAL A 149 -10.50 24.02 -0.53
C VAL A 149 -9.25 24.04 -1.39
N GLY A 150 -8.58 22.90 -1.54
CA GLY A 150 -7.48 22.71 -2.49
C GLY A 150 -7.91 21.88 -3.68
N VAL A 151 -7.07 21.85 -4.73
CA VAL A 151 -7.25 20.98 -5.90
C VAL A 151 -5.93 20.35 -6.37
N ALA A 152 -6.02 19.24 -7.08
CA ALA A 152 -4.85 18.60 -7.70
C ALA A 152 -4.33 19.38 -8.94
N GLY A 153 -3.02 19.39 -9.13
CA GLY A 153 -2.33 19.87 -10.35
C GLY A 153 -1.38 18.80 -10.91
N TYR A 154 -1.14 18.80 -12.23
CA TYR A 154 -0.43 17.71 -12.90
C TYR A 154 0.74 18.27 -13.74
N PRO A 155 1.97 18.31 -13.19
CA PRO A 155 3.13 18.86 -13.89
C PRO A 155 3.52 18.08 -15.14
N ASP A 156 3.28 16.77 -15.15
CA ASP A 156 3.54 15.88 -16.28
C ASP A 156 2.34 15.73 -17.24
N GLY A 157 1.21 16.34 -16.90
CA GLY A 157 -0.07 16.16 -17.58
C GLY A 157 -0.98 15.14 -16.91
N HIS A 158 -2.29 15.25 -17.13
CA HIS A 158 -3.29 14.29 -16.66
C HIS A 158 -3.27 13.01 -17.50
N SER A 159 -3.56 11.85 -16.88
CA SER A 159 -3.54 10.53 -17.52
C SER A 159 -4.54 10.40 -18.69
N GLU A 160 -5.67 11.09 -18.61
CA GLU A 160 -6.68 11.18 -19.68
C GLU A 160 -6.25 12.02 -20.90
N GLY A 161 -5.08 12.67 -20.83
CA GLY A 161 -4.50 13.43 -21.93
C GLY A 161 -5.04 14.87 -22.06
N GLY A 162 -5.06 15.37 -23.29
CA GLY A 162 -5.33 16.77 -23.62
C GLY A 162 -4.06 17.62 -23.71
N SER A 163 -4.15 18.76 -24.41
CA SER A 163 -3.02 19.69 -24.51
C SER A 163 -2.73 20.34 -23.16
N GLU A 164 -1.47 20.70 -22.92
CA GLU A 164 -1.07 21.40 -21.69
C GLU A 164 -1.87 22.70 -21.48
N GLU A 165 -2.21 23.42 -22.56
CA GLU A 165 -3.02 24.65 -22.51
C GLU A 165 -4.46 24.38 -22.04
N GLU A 166 -5.11 23.32 -22.54
CA GLU A 166 -6.43 22.90 -22.08
C GLU A 166 -6.38 22.51 -20.60
N GLN A 167 -5.38 21.73 -20.19
CA GLN A 167 -5.23 21.31 -18.80
C GLN A 167 -5.00 22.49 -17.85
N LEU A 168 -4.18 23.48 -18.25
CA LEU A 168 -4.00 24.73 -17.51
C LEU A 168 -5.28 25.57 -17.45
N THR A 169 -6.08 25.55 -18.51
CA THR A 169 -7.40 26.20 -18.53
C THR A 169 -8.34 25.56 -17.50
N HIS A 170 -8.41 24.24 -17.44
CA HIS A 170 -9.19 23.54 -16.41
C HIS A 170 -8.68 23.80 -15.00
N LEU A 171 -7.36 23.80 -14.79
CA LEU A 171 -6.77 24.16 -13.51
C LEU A 171 -7.16 25.59 -13.10
N LYS A 172 -7.13 26.53 -14.04
CA LYS A 172 -7.57 27.91 -13.80
C LYS A 172 -9.04 27.99 -13.43
N ARG A 173 -9.93 27.26 -14.11
CA ARG A 173 -11.35 27.23 -13.75
C ARG A 173 -11.59 26.73 -12.33
N LYS A 174 -10.89 25.68 -11.89
CA LYS A 174 -10.94 25.20 -10.50
C LYS A 174 -10.52 26.27 -9.49
N VAL A 175 -9.47 27.03 -9.80
CA VAL A 175 -9.02 28.15 -8.96
C VAL A 175 -10.04 29.29 -8.95
N ASP A 176 -10.55 29.67 -10.12
CA ASP A 176 -11.55 30.73 -10.27
C ASP A 176 -12.89 30.37 -9.59
N ALA A 177 -13.23 29.08 -9.50
CA ALA A 177 -14.36 28.55 -8.73
C ALA A 177 -14.18 28.68 -7.19
N GLY A 178 -12.95 28.95 -6.73
CA GLY A 178 -12.65 29.26 -5.34
C GLY A 178 -11.67 28.29 -4.66
N ALA A 179 -10.93 27.47 -5.41
CA ALA A 179 -9.82 26.72 -4.82
C ALA A 179 -8.72 27.68 -4.33
N GLU A 180 -8.22 27.45 -3.12
CA GLU A 180 -7.31 28.34 -2.39
C GLU A 180 -5.85 27.85 -2.40
N PHE A 181 -5.58 26.61 -2.80
CA PHE A 181 -4.23 26.06 -2.99
C PHE A 181 -4.24 24.88 -3.97
N ILE A 182 -3.05 24.50 -4.46
CA ILE A 182 -2.84 23.37 -5.37
C ILE A 182 -1.83 22.42 -4.74
N ILE A 183 -2.14 21.13 -4.68
CA ILE A 183 -1.16 20.06 -4.44
C ILE A 183 -0.88 19.39 -5.79
N THR A 184 0.39 19.19 -6.14
CA THR A 184 0.71 18.52 -7.40
C THR A 184 0.73 17.00 -7.25
N GLN A 185 0.39 16.31 -8.33
CA GLN A 185 0.79 14.93 -8.53
C GLN A 185 2.32 14.80 -8.45
N LEU A 186 2.80 13.60 -8.10
CA LEU A 186 4.22 13.25 -8.09
C LEU A 186 4.87 13.48 -9.46
N PHE A 187 6.16 13.83 -9.44
CA PHE A 187 6.99 14.06 -10.63
C PHE A 187 8.45 13.75 -10.30
N TYR A 188 9.25 13.44 -11.33
CA TYR A 188 10.70 13.19 -11.17
C TYR A 188 11.56 14.10 -12.06
N ASP A 189 10.97 14.78 -13.02
CA ASP A 189 11.62 15.83 -13.81
C ASP A 189 11.38 17.22 -13.19
N VAL A 190 12.37 17.69 -12.43
CA VAL A 190 12.30 18.99 -11.73
C VAL A 190 12.26 20.17 -12.70
N GLU A 191 12.92 20.10 -13.85
CA GLU A 191 12.94 21.20 -14.82
C GLU A 191 11.59 21.32 -15.54
N LYS A 192 10.95 20.18 -15.82
CA LYS A 192 9.59 20.16 -16.33
C LYS A 192 8.60 20.74 -15.31
N PHE A 193 8.72 20.39 -14.03
CA PHE A 193 7.94 21.02 -12.97
C PHE A 193 8.12 22.54 -12.91
N LYS A 194 9.36 23.04 -12.92
CA LYS A 194 9.65 24.49 -12.91
C LYS A 194 9.07 25.20 -14.13
N SER A 195 9.17 24.57 -15.30
CA SER A 195 8.56 25.07 -16.53
C SER A 195 7.03 25.15 -16.41
N TRP A 196 6.39 24.10 -15.92
CA TRP A 196 4.96 24.05 -15.67
C TRP A 196 4.52 25.13 -14.67
N LEU A 197 5.25 25.29 -13.56
CA LEU A 197 4.98 26.31 -12.54
C LEU A 197 5.01 27.72 -13.11
N ARG A 198 6.00 28.05 -13.97
CA ARG A 198 6.04 29.33 -14.68
C ARG A 198 4.81 29.55 -15.55
N LYS A 199 4.33 28.51 -16.24
CA LYS A 199 3.12 28.59 -17.07
C LYS A 199 1.87 28.78 -16.21
N VAL A 200 1.74 28.06 -15.09
CA VAL A 200 0.68 28.26 -14.08
C VAL A 200 0.65 29.73 -13.60
N ARG A 201 1.80 30.32 -13.31
CA ARG A 201 1.86 31.76 -12.95
C ARG A 201 1.45 32.66 -14.11
N SER A 202 1.87 32.34 -15.34
CA SER A 202 1.52 33.14 -16.54
C SER A 202 0.03 33.15 -16.89
N THR A 203 -0.74 32.13 -16.48
CA THR A 203 -2.21 32.11 -16.63
C THR A 203 -2.95 32.91 -15.55
N GLY A 204 -2.22 33.51 -14.61
CA GLY A 204 -2.77 34.34 -13.54
C GLY A 204 -3.13 33.59 -12.25
N ILE A 205 -2.73 32.32 -12.11
CA ILE A 205 -2.95 31.54 -10.90
C ILE A 205 -1.92 31.96 -9.83
N THR A 206 -2.38 32.55 -8.74
CA THR A 206 -1.54 33.08 -7.66
C THR A 206 -1.63 32.30 -6.36
N VAL A 207 -2.54 31.32 -6.26
CA VAL A 207 -2.65 30.46 -5.08
C VAL A 207 -1.38 29.63 -4.87
N PRO A 208 -1.06 29.23 -3.61
CA PRO A 208 0.08 28.39 -3.31
C PRO A 208 0.06 27.09 -4.11
N VAL A 209 1.22 26.69 -4.63
CA VAL A 209 1.43 25.40 -5.28
C VAL A 209 2.39 24.60 -4.40
N ILE A 210 1.95 23.44 -3.93
CA ILE A 210 2.68 22.55 -3.03
C ILE A 210 3.08 21.31 -3.83
N PRO A 211 4.36 21.13 -4.18
CA PRO A 211 4.81 19.98 -4.95
C PRO A 211 4.73 18.69 -4.13
N GLY A 212 4.15 17.65 -4.73
CA GLY A 212 4.14 16.28 -4.23
C GLY A 212 5.48 15.57 -4.45
N VAL A 213 6.02 14.95 -3.40
CA VAL A 213 7.27 14.18 -3.40
C VAL A 213 7.01 12.82 -2.76
N MET A 214 7.30 11.75 -3.50
CA MET A 214 7.17 10.38 -3.01
C MET A 214 8.56 9.74 -2.85
N PRO A 215 8.97 9.33 -1.65
CA PRO A 215 10.21 8.58 -1.46
C PRO A 215 10.13 7.20 -2.11
N LEU A 216 11.15 6.82 -2.90
CA LEU A 216 11.21 5.51 -3.54
C LEU A 216 11.44 4.41 -2.49
N GLN A 217 10.69 3.31 -2.62
CA GLN A 217 10.75 2.16 -1.71
C GLN A 217 11.36 0.91 -2.36
N THR A 218 10.86 0.52 -3.52
CA THR A 218 11.39 -0.61 -4.30
C THR A 218 11.37 -0.24 -5.77
N TYR A 219 12.15 -0.94 -6.58
CA TYR A 219 12.17 -0.73 -8.03
C TYR A 219 10.80 -1.02 -8.65
N ALA A 220 10.18 -2.15 -8.27
CA ALA A 220 8.89 -2.57 -8.79
C ALA A 220 7.77 -1.58 -8.46
N THR A 221 7.69 -1.10 -7.21
CA THR A 221 6.71 -0.08 -6.82
C THR A 221 6.96 1.22 -7.58
N PHE A 222 8.21 1.65 -7.74
CA PHE A 222 8.54 2.86 -8.50
C PHE A 222 8.05 2.78 -9.95
N THR A 223 8.41 1.72 -10.68
CA THR A 223 8.01 1.52 -12.09
C THR A 223 6.49 1.53 -12.24
N ARG A 224 5.78 0.75 -11.40
CA ARG A 224 4.32 0.70 -11.41
C ARG A 224 3.68 2.07 -11.19
N MET A 225 4.15 2.80 -10.18
CA MET A 225 3.63 4.14 -9.85
C MET A 225 3.87 5.14 -10.98
N THR A 226 5.07 5.14 -11.58
CA THR A 226 5.39 6.07 -12.67
C THR A 226 4.56 5.77 -13.92
N ASP A 227 4.30 4.50 -14.20
CA ASP A 227 3.48 4.07 -15.33
C ASP A 227 2.00 4.41 -15.14
N LEU A 228 1.48 4.29 -13.92
CA LEU A 228 0.09 4.65 -13.61
C LEU A 228 -0.10 6.18 -13.70
N CYS A 229 0.74 6.94 -13.01
CA CYS A 229 0.66 8.40 -13.02
C CYS A 229 1.10 9.03 -14.35
N LYS A 230 1.63 8.24 -15.30
CA LYS A 230 2.29 8.71 -16.53
C LYS A 230 3.37 9.76 -16.24
N ALA A 231 4.03 9.62 -15.11
CA ALA A 231 5.07 10.53 -14.66
C ALA A 231 6.31 10.37 -15.55
N THR A 232 6.90 11.49 -15.96
CA THR A 232 8.12 11.46 -16.77
C THR A 232 9.33 11.20 -15.88
N VAL A 233 10.02 10.07 -16.10
CA VAL A 233 11.24 9.70 -15.39
C VAL A 233 12.47 10.05 -16.24
N PRO A 234 13.33 10.98 -15.78
CA PRO A 234 14.62 11.23 -16.43
C PRO A 234 15.48 9.98 -16.62
N LEU A 235 16.11 9.83 -17.80
CA LEU A 235 16.91 8.64 -18.15
C LEU A 235 18.03 8.32 -17.15
N HIS A 236 18.63 9.34 -16.53
CA HIS A 236 19.68 9.13 -15.53
C HIS A 236 19.14 8.49 -14.24
N ILE A 237 17.88 8.78 -13.88
CA ILE A 237 17.23 8.15 -12.72
C ILE A 237 16.97 6.68 -13.02
N GLN A 238 16.44 6.38 -14.20
CA GLN A 238 16.22 4.99 -14.63
C GLN A 238 17.53 4.18 -14.65
N ALA A 239 18.59 4.73 -15.24
CA ALA A 239 19.88 4.04 -15.33
C ALA A 239 20.50 3.75 -13.95
N ASN A 240 20.36 4.67 -12.99
CA ASN A 240 20.81 4.46 -11.61
C ASN A 240 20.00 3.36 -10.91
N LEU A 241 18.69 3.35 -11.11
CA LEU A 241 17.78 2.36 -10.52
C LEU A 241 17.99 0.96 -11.11
N ASP A 242 18.17 0.85 -12.42
CA ASP A 242 18.42 -0.43 -13.10
C ASP A 242 19.65 -1.16 -12.54
N ALA A 243 20.68 -0.41 -12.12
CA ALA A 243 21.90 -0.96 -11.54
C ALA A 243 21.70 -1.56 -10.13
N ILE A 244 20.66 -1.14 -9.41
CA ILE A 244 20.38 -1.51 -8.01
C ILE A 244 19.01 -2.17 -7.83
N LYS A 245 18.29 -2.50 -8.92
CA LYS A 245 16.88 -2.93 -8.91
C LYS A 245 16.56 -4.19 -8.10
N HIS A 246 17.57 -4.99 -7.75
CA HIS A 246 17.42 -6.21 -6.95
C HIS A 246 17.80 -6.01 -5.47
N ASP A 247 18.21 -4.80 -5.07
CA ASP A 247 18.59 -4.44 -3.70
C ASP A 247 17.74 -3.27 -3.21
N ASP A 248 16.62 -3.58 -2.57
CA ASP A 248 15.67 -2.59 -2.06
C ASP A 248 16.30 -1.59 -1.08
N GLN A 249 17.34 -2.00 -0.34
CA GLN A 249 18.04 -1.08 0.55
C GLN A 249 18.75 0.01 -0.27
N LEU A 250 19.48 -0.37 -1.32
CA LEU A 250 20.13 0.60 -2.20
C LEU A 250 19.10 1.47 -2.92
N VAL A 251 17.95 0.91 -3.33
CA VAL A 251 16.86 1.67 -3.94
C VAL A 251 16.32 2.74 -2.98
N LYS A 252 16.09 2.41 -1.70
CA LYS A 252 15.63 3.37 -0.68
C LYS A 252 16.65 4.46 -0.41
N GLU A 253 17.93 4.09 -0.27
CA GLU A 253 19.03 5.04 -0.06
C GLU A 253 19.16 6.03 -1.23
N TYR A 254 19.06 5.51 -2.46
CA TYR A 254 19.00 6.34 -3.66
C TYR A 254 17.74 7.21 -3.69
N GLY A 255 16.58 6.67 -3.32
CA GLY A 255 15.30 7.37 -3.25
C GLY A 255 15.33 8.59 -2.32
N VAL A 256 15.94 8.44 -1.14
CA VAL A 256 16.16 9.55 -0.20
C VAL A 256 17.07 10.62 -0.83
N SER A 257 18.21 10.20 -1.38
CA SER A 257 19.17 11.13 -2.01
C SER A 257 18.53 11.91 -3.18
N LEU A 258 17.71 11.22 -3.98
CA LEU A 258 16.97 11.79 -5.09
C LEU A 258 15.94 12.83 -4.60
N ALA A 259 15.12 12.46 -3.61
CA ALA A 259 14.11 13.38 -3.04
C ALA A 259 14.76 14.63 -2.44
N VAL A 260 15.87 14.49 -1.70
CA VAL A 260 16.63 15.63 -1.15
C VAL A 260 17.13 16.55 -2.27
N SER A 261 17.70 15.98 -3.33
CA SER A 261 18.17 16.74 -4.51
C SER A 261 17.03 17.49 -5.20
N MET A 262 15.89 16.82 -5.42
CA MET A 262 14.71 17.42 -6.04
C MET A 262 14.19 18.59 -5.21
N ILE A 263 13.97 18.38 -3.90
CA ILE A 263 13.45 19.39 -2.97
C ILE A 263 14.38 20.60 -2.96
N ARG A 264 15.70 20.39 -2.82
CA ARG A 264 16.68 21.49 -2.86
C ARG A 264 16.57 22.28 -4.16
N SER A 265 16.49 21.60 -5.30
CA SER A 265 16.38 22.26 -6.61
C SER A 265 15.09 23.07 -6.77
N ILE A 266 13.95 22.53 -6.32
CA ILE A 266 12.63 23.19 -6.42
C ILE A 266 12.57 24.47 -5.58
N LEU A 267 13.20 24.47 -4.41
CA LEU A 267 13.15 25.61 -3.48
C LEU A 267 14.01 26.80 -3.92
N VAL A 268 14.96 26.61 -4.84
CA VAL A 268 15.88 27.68 -5.31
C VAL A 268 15.14 28.90 -5.87
N ASP A 269 14.04 28.68 -6.57
CA ASP A 269 13.34 29.74 -7.30
C ASP A 269 12.44 30.61 -6.39
N GLY A 270 12.21 30.18 -5.14
CA GLY A 270 11.49 30.92 -4.10
C GLY A 270 9.95 30.98 -4.24
N ASP A 271 9.37 30.55 -5.36
CA ASP A 271 7.91 30.45 -5.54
C ASP A 271 7.30 29.33 -4.69
N VAL A 272 8.05 28.22 -4.53
CA VAL A 272 7.69 27.10 -3.65
C VAL A 272 8.22 27.37 -2.24
N LYS A 273 7.33 27.22 -1.24
CA LYS A 273 7.63 27.52 0.18
C LYS A 273 7.55 26.29 1.10
N GLY A 274 7.23 25.14 0.53
CA GLY A 274 7.11 23.89 1.24
C GLY A 274 6.72 22.75 0.30
N VAL A 275 6.69 21.52 0.82
CA VAL A 275 6.49 20.31 0.01
C VAL A 275 5.45 19.38 0.66
N HIS A 276 4.88 18.50 -0.15
CA HIS A 276 3.92 17.50 0.27
C HIS A 276 4.52 16.10 0.12
N PHE A 277 4.70 15.36 1.20
CA PHE A 277 5.28 14.02 1.16
C PHE A 277 4.18 12.95 1.09
N CYS A 278 4.17 12.20 -0.01
CA CYS A 278 3.41 10.96 -0.11
C CYS A 278 4.17 9.87 0.67
N THR A 279 3.79 9.65 1.93
CA THR A 279 4.58 8.83 2.87
C THR A 279 4.49 7.33 2.59
N LEU A 280 3.46 6.90 1.85
CA LEU A 280 3.06 5.51 1.71
C LEU A 280 2.80 4.83 3.07
N ASN A 281 2.34 5.61 4.04
CA ASN A 281 2.21 5.22 5.45
C ASN A 281 3.56 4.86 6.12
N LEU A 282 4.72 5.12 5.52
CA LEU A 282 6.05 4.81 6.09
C LEU A 282 6.69 6.03 6.76
N GLU A 283 7.53 5.83 7.78
CA GLU A 283 8.14 6.92 8.55
C GLU A 283 9.61 7.16 8.18
N LYS A 284 10.44 6.11 8.17
CA LYS A 284 11.91 6.24 8.07
C LYS A 284 12.40 6.98 6.84
N SER A 285 11.84 6.73 5.65
CA SER A 285 12.27 7.42 4.42
C SER A 285 12.03 8.93 4.50
N VAL A 286 10.87 9.34 4.99
CA VAL A 286 10.51 10.75 5.08
C VAL A 286 11.31 11.44 6.18
N ARG A 287 11.48 10.80 7.34
CA ARG A 287 12.34 11.29 8.42
C ARG A 287 13.78 11.51 7.94
N LYS A 288 14.37 10.53 7.25
CA LYS A 288 15.73 10.63 6.70
C LYS A 288 15.86 11.77 5.69
N ILE A 289 14.86 11.97 4.82
CA ILE A 289 14.85 13.13 3.91
C ILE A 289 14.85 14.44 4.69
N LEU A 290 14.00 14.56 5.72
CA LEU A 290 13.93 15.76 6.55
C LEU A 290 15.23 16.01 7.33
N ASP A 291 15.87 14.97 7.84
CA ASP A 291 17.18 15.05 8.51
C ASP A 291 18.27 15.54 7.55
N GLU A 292 18.34 14.99 6.34
CA GLU A 292 19.32 15.41 5.32
C GLU A 292 19.06 16.83 4.77
N LEU A 293 17.81 17.29 4.84
CA LEU A 293 17.43 18.68 4.56
C LEU A 293 17.70 19.61 5.75
N GLY A 294 17.95 19.08 6.95
CA GLY A 294 18.12 19.84 8.19
C GLY A 294 16.83 20.46 8.70
N TRP A 295 15.68 19.81 8.46
CA TRP A 295 14.35 20.32 8.83
C TRP A 295 13.83 19.73 10.13
N THR A 296 14.53 18.76 10.71
CA THR A 296 14.23 18.23 12.04
C THR A 296 14.90 19.10 13.10
N HIS A 297 14.10 19.55 14.08
CA HIS A 297 14.57 20.44 15.16
C HIS A 297 15.22 19.69 16.33
N GLU A 298 15.45 18.38 16.22
CA GLU A 298 16.16 17.64 17.24
C GLU A 298 17.65 17.92 17.11
N SER A 299 18.22 18.45 18.21
CA SER A 299 19.65 18.40 18.44
C SER A 299 20.11 16.97 18.19
N LEU A 300 21.11 16.80 17.32
CA LEU A 300 21.92 15.61 17.23
C LEU A 300 22.33 15.19 18.65
N HIS A 301 21.55 14.31 19.29
CA HIS A 301 22.08 13.44 20.32
C HIS A 301 22.94 12.44 19.55
N HIS A 302 24.14 12.88 19.15
CA HIS A 302 25.24 11.99 18.91
C HIS A 302 25.23 11.01 20.09
N ASN A 303 25.14 9.72 19.80
CA ASN A 303 25.35 8.66 20.77
C ASN A 303 26.60 9.02 21.57
N GLN A 304 26.42 9.60 22.77
CA GLN A 304 27.51 9.75 23.70
C GLN A 304 27.79 8.33 24.15
N ILE A 305 28.86 7.76 23.60
CA ILE A 305 29.53 6.63 24.22
C ILE A 305 29.64 7.01 25.70
N ILE A 306 28.99 6.24 26.57
CA ILE A 306 29.17 6.37 28.00
C ILE A 306 30.63 5.99 28.23
N ILE A 307 31.50 6.98 28.25
CA ILE A 307 32.86 6.83 28.76
C ILE A 307 32.66 6.79 30.27
N ASP A 308 33.01 5.64 30.88
CA ASP A 308 32.99 5.41 32.32
C ASP A 308 33.52 6.64 33.09
N ALA A 309 32.60 7.47 33.56
CA ALA A 309 32.88 8.54 34.51
C ALA A 309 32.58 7.97 35.90
N ASN A 310 33.61 7.39 36.48
CA ASN A 310 33.75 7.19 37.92
C ASN A 310 33.19 8.41 38.69
N GLN A 311 32.41 8.12 39.75
CA GLN A 311 31.99 8.97 40.87
C GLN A 311 30.55 9.52 40.82
N SER A 312 29.60 8.77 41.40
CA SER A 312 28.89 9.20 42.64
C SER A 312 27.98 8.11 43.20
N PRO A 313 27.68 8.12 44.52
CA PRO A 313 27.46 6.91 45.30
C PRO A 313 25.98 6.67 45.62
N HIS A 314 25.36 5.74 44.94
CA HIS A 314 24.16 5.08 45.44
C HIS A 314 24.43 3.58 45.56
N ILE A 315 24.82 3.21 46.77
CA ILE A 315 24.96 1.82 47.22
C ILE A 315 23.57 1.21 47.21
N LEU A 316 23.29 0.35 46.23
CA LEU A 316 22.25 -0.67 46.35
C LEU A 316 22.83 -1.86 47.13
N PRO A 317 22.09 -2.46 48.08
CA PRO A 317 22.60 -3.56 48.88
C PRO A 317 22.84 -4.79 48.00
N SER A 318 24.00 -5.42 48.19
CA SER A 318 24.34 -6.71 47.59
C SER A 318 23.36 -7.79 48.06
N PRO A 319 22.73 -8.57 47.16
CA PRO A 319 22.04 -9.78 47.56
C PRO A 319 23.11 -10.85 47.82
N ALA A 320 23.54 -10.93 49.07
CA ALA A 320 24.06 -12.18 49.62
C ALA A 320 22.88 -13.17 49.69
N ASP A 321 23.13 -14.42 49.31
CA ASP A 321 22.24 -15.59 49.43
C ASP A 321 21.23 -15.85 48.30
N ALA A 322 21.70 -15.90 47.04
CA ALA A 322 21.06 -16.71 46.00
C ALA A 322 22.03 -17.82 45.54
N PRO A 323 21.64 -19.11 45.55
CA PRO A 323 22.52 -20.20 45.14
C PRO A 323 22.81 -20.11 43.64
N HIS A 324 24.08 -19.93 43.27
CA HIS A 324 24.54 -19.99 41.88
C HIS A 324 24.34 -21.40 41.30
N PRO A 325 23.58 -21.59 40.21
CA PRO A 325 23.64 -22.81 39.44
C PRO A 325 24.83 -22.72 38.47
N THR A 326 25.83 -23.57 38.67
CA THR A 326 27.06 -23.70 37.86
C THR A 326 26.83 -24.41 36.52
N THR A 327 25.84 -23.99 35.73
CA THR A 327 25.69 -24.45 34.34
C THR A 327 25.09 -23.34 33.49
N PHE A 328 25.89 -22.71 32.62
CA PHE A 328 25.42 -21.76 31.60
C PHE A 328 24.75 -22.50 30.43
N THR A 329 23.68 -23.21 30.71
CA THR A 329 22.81 -23.79 29.70
C THR A 329 21.41 -23.26 29.93
N ILE A 330 21.03 -22.28 29.11
CA ILE A 330 19.65 -21.85 28.99
C ILE A 330 18.99 -22.72 27.93
N SER A 331 17.87 -23.36 28.27
CA SER A 331 17.07 -24.03 27.25
C SER A 331 16.39 -22.99 26.33
N PRO A 332 16.07 -23.33 25.07
CA PRO A 332 15.34 -22.41 24.18
C PRO A 332 14.03 -21.89 24.78
N SER A 333 13.35 -22.70 25.59
CA SER A 333 12.13 -22.30 26.31
C SER A 333 12.42 -21.29 27.42
N GLU A 334 13.48 -21.48 28.21
CA GLU A 334 13.89 -20.53 29.24
C GLU A 334 14.39 -19.21 28.64
N ALA A 335 15.05 -19.24 27.48
CA ALA A 335 15.47 -18.04 26.75
C ALA A 335 14.25 -17.23 26.25
N ALA A 336 13.26 -17.90 25.66
CA ALA A 336 12.01 -17.27 25.24
C ALA A 336 11.21 -16.70 26.43
N GLN A 337 11.22 -17.41 27.55
CA GLN A 337 10.51 -16.99 28.76
C GLN A 337 11.21 -15.81 29.44
N HIS A 338 12.54 -15.78 29.48
CA HIS A 338 13.31 -14.62 29.94
C HIS A 338 13.10 -13.39 29.04
N ALA A 339 13.06 -13.56 27.72
CA ALA A 339 12.74 -12.47 26.79
C ALA A 339 11.34 -11.90 27.06
N ASN A 340 10.32 -12.76 27.19
CA ASN A 340 8.95 -12.33 27.48
C ASN A 340 8.80 -11.67 28.86
N THR A 341 9.50 -12.17 29.88
CA THR A 341 9.44 -11.60 31.23
C THR A 341 10.14 -10.23 31.27
N SER A 342 11.25 -10.09 30.55
CA SER A 342 11.95 -8.81 30.40
C SER A 342 11.09 -7.78 29.64
N LEU A 343 10.30 -8.20 28.64
CA LEU A 343 9.33 -7.33 27.97
C LEU A 343 8.16 -6.90 28.89
N ALA A 344 7.68 -7.80 29.75
CA ALA A 344 6.55 -7.55 30.63
C ALA A 344 6.89 -6.68 31.87
N GLU A 345 8.10 -6.76 32.40
CA GLU A 345 8.53 -5.92 33.52
C GLU A 345 8.76 -4.45 33.09
N HIS A 346 9.17 -4.21 31.84
CA HIS A 346 9.34 -2.85 31.29
C HIS A 346 8.00 -2.13 31.01
N THR A 347 6.87 -2.84 31.02
CA THR A 347 5.54 -2.23 30.82
C THR A 347 4.92 -1.66 32.10
N ARG A 348 5.44 -2.02 33.29
CA ARG A 348 4.76 -1.73 34.58
C ARG A 348 5.32 -0.55 35.39
N THR A 349 6.51 -0.07 35.09
CA THR A 349 7.08 1.12 35.78
C THR A 349 7.04 2.33 34.88
N GLY A 350 6.09 3.23 35.15
CA GLY A 350 5.83 4.45 34.40
C GLY A 350 7.05 5.34 34.23
N THR A 351 7.63 5.26 33.04
CA THR A 351 8.33 6.35 32.35
C THR A 351 8.17 6.04 30.88
N LEU A 352 7.40 6.85 30.16
CA LEU A 352 7.27 6.77 28.70
C LEU A 352 8.67 6.97 28.10
N ARG A 353 9.37 5.89 27.80
CA ARG A 353 10.41 5.91 26.78
C ARG A 353 9.67 6.04 25.45
N THR A 354 9.97 7.11 24.73
CA THR A 354 9.44 7.32 23.39
C THR A 354 9.79 6.10 22.54
N ALA A 355 8.85 5.62 21.73
CA ALA A 355 9.08 4.55 20.76
C ALA A 355 10.25 4.83 19.80
N ALA A 356 10.78 6.06 19.81
CA ALA A 356 12.00 6.49 19.13
C ALA A 356 13.31 5.88 19.66
N GLU A 357 13.35 5.23 20.84
CA GLU A 357 14.60 4.65 21.39
C GLU A 357 14.79 3.16 21.08
N ALA A 358 13.78 2.47 20.54
CA ALA A 358 13.89 1.10 20.02
C ALA A 358 14.15 1.13 18.51
N ILE A 359 15.20 1.84 18.09
CA ILE A 359 15.65 1.86 16.69
C ILE A 359 16.35 0.54 16.43
N ASP A 360 15.59 -0.42 15.92
CA ASP A 360 16.13 -1.37 14.96
C ASP A 360 16.77 -0.58 13.80
N SER A 361 18.05 -0.86 13.55
CA SER A 361 18.89 -0.19 12.57
C SER A 361 18.48 -0.40 11.10
N GLY A 362 17.40 -1.15 10.84
CA GLY A 362 16.84 -1.39 9.50
C GLY A 362 15.92 -0.28 8.98
N TRP A 363 15.50 -0.39 7.72
CA TRP A 363 14.40 0.40 7.15
C TRP A 363 13.05 0.02 7.78
N ASP A 364 11.97 0.77 7.53
CA ASP A 364 10.62 0.42 8.03
C ASP A 364 10.08 -0.62 7.06
N ASP A 365 10.65 -1.82 7.15
CA ASP A 365 10.39 -2.86 6.17
C ASP A 365 9.22 -3.69 6.60
N PHE A 366 8.14 -3.52 5.85
CA PHE A 366 7.22 -4.59 5.58
C PHE A 366 7.03 -4.66 4.07
N PRO A 367 7.06 -5.86 3.47
CA PRO A 367 6.87 -6.00 2.03
C PRO A 367 5.55 -5.36 1.66
N ASN A 368 5.57 -4.37 0.77
CA ASN A 368 4.36 -3.69 0.36
C ASN A 368 3.68 -4.54 -0.72
N GLY A 369 2.45 -4.96 -0.48
CA GLY A 369 1.68 -5.78 -1.40
C GLY A 369 0.78 -6.77 -0.66
N ARG A 370 0.27 -7.72 -1.44
CA ARG A 370 -0.68 -8.75 -0.99
C ARG A 370 -0.10 -9.71 0.06
N PHE A 371 1.18 -10.05 -0.07
CA PHE A 371 1.84 -11.04 0.78
C PHE A 371 2.77 -10.42 1.83
N GLY A 372 2.62 -9.12 2.08
CA GLY A 372 3.34 -8.43 3.14
C GLY A 372 2.89 -8.82 4.54
N ASP A 373 3.56 -8.28 5.56
CA ASP A 373 3.05 -8.34 6.92
C ASP A 373 1.73 -7.56 7.00
N SER A 374 0.64 -8.26 7.30
CA SER A 374 -0.72 -7.72 7.47
C SER A 374 -0.81 -6.65 8.56
N LYS A 375 0.15 -6.63 9.49
CA LYS A 375 0.27 -5.64 10.56
C LYS A 375 0.87 -4.33 10.06
N SER A 376 1.50 -4.32 8.88
CA SER A 376 2.03 -3.10 8.31
C SER A 376 0.90 -2.11 8.02
N PRO A 377 1.03 -0.84 8.42
CA PRO A 377 0.16 0.22 7.94
C PRO A 377 0.14 0.40 6.42
N ALA A 378 1.17 -0.11 5.73
CA ALA A 378 1.28 -0.10 4.28
C ALA A 378 0.83 -1.42 3.62
N PHE A 379 0.28 -2.36 4.40
CA PHE A 379 -0.18 -3.65 3.90
C PHE A 379 -1.29 -3.50 2.84
N GLY A 380 -1.22 -4.34 1.81
CA GLY A 380 -2.25 -4.38 0.77
C GLY A 380 -2.32 -3.08 -0.03
N LEU A 381 -1.21 -2.37 -0.20
CA LEU A 381 -1.09 -1.20 -1.08
C LEU A 381 -1.29 -1.62 -2.55
N ILE A 382 -2.54 -1.91 -2.90
CA ILE A 382 -3.08 -1.58 -4.22
C ILE A 382 -3.07 -0.07 -4.24
N ASP A 383 -2.39 0.48 -5.24
CA ASP A 383 -2.06 1.90 -5.35
C ASP A 383 -3.23 2.80 -4.87
N PRO A 384 -3.02 3.72 -3.91
CA PRO A 384 -4.05 4.66 -3.45
C PRO A 384 -4.69 5.46 -4.59
N TRP A 385 -4.00 5.54 -5.73
CA TRP A 385 -4.39 6.24 -6.95
C TRP A 385 -5.08 5.32 -7.99
N ASP A 386 -5.18 4.01 -7.75
CA ASP A 386 -5.79 3.05 -8.70
C ASP A 386 -7.27 2.75 -8.41
N GLY A 387 -7.86 3.32 -7.36
CA GLY A 387 -9.30 3.22 -7.08
C GLY A 387 -9.86 1.80 -6.91
N GLY A 388 -9.03 0.75 -6.94
CA GLY A 388 -9.44 -0.65 -7.08
C GLY A 388 -9.83 -1.01 -8.53
N GLY A 389 -9.43 -2.19 -8.99
CA GLY A 389 -10.03 -2.88 -10.14
C GLY A 389 -9.06 -3.57 -11.09
N LEU A 390 -9.55 -3.92 -12.28
CA LEU A 390 -8.92 -4.80 -13.28
C LEU A 390 -7.61 -4.31 -13.93
N GLY A 391 -7.15 -3.09 -13.64
CA GLY A 391 -5.94 -2.51 -14.25
C GLY A 391 -6.07 -2.11 -15.74
N VAL A 392 -7.19 -2.42 -16.40
CA VAL A 392 -7.46 -2.08 -17.81
C VAL A 392 -8.88 -1.52 -18.00
N PRO A 393 -9.11 -0.66 -19.02
CA PRO A 393 -10.45 -0.22 -19.37
C PRO A 393 -11.36 -1.39 -19.83
N PRO A 394 -12.68 -1.29 -19.66
CA PRO A 394 -13.65 -2.34 -19.97
C PRO A 394 -13.59 -2.87 -21.40
N HIS A 395 -13.47 -1.99 -22.40
CA HIS A 395 -13.35 -2.41 -23.79
C HIS A 395 -12.06 -3.22 -24.04
N VAL A 396 -10.99 -2.91 -23.31
CA VAL A 396 -9.74 -3.69 -23.33
C VAL A 396 -9.93 -5.03 -22.61
N ALA A 397 -10.56 -5.02 -21.44
CA ALA A 397 -10.89 -6.24 -20.68
C ALA A 397 -11.71 -7.22 -21.53
N ILE A 398 -12.77 -6.75 -22.20
CA ILE A 398 -13.61 -7.58 -23.08
C ILE A 398 -12.81 -8.09 -24.28
N ALA A 399 -11.94 -7.26 -24.87
CA ALA A 399 -11.11 -7.66 -26.00
C ALA A 399 -10.06 -8.70 -25.61
N GLN A 400 -9.52 -8.63 -24.40
CA GLN A 400 -8.48 -9.53 -23.89
C GLN A 400 -9.05 -10.83 -23.31
N TRP A 401 -10.12 -10.75 -22.52
CA TRP A 401 -10.63 -11.87 -21.73
C TRP A 401 -11.96 -12.43 -22.23
N GLY A 402 -12.53 -11.83 -23.28
CA GLY A 402 -13.68 -12.37 -24.00
C GLY A 402 -15.02 -12.10 -23.32
N ARG A 403 -15.97 -13.02 -23.53
CA ARG A 403 -17.36 -12.96 -23.03
C ARG A 403 -17.79 -14.36 -22.56
N PRO A 404 -17.19 -14.91 -21.50
CA PRO A 404 -17.50 -16.26 -21.06
C PRO A 404 -18.97 -16.37 -20.63
N THR A 405 -19.63 -17.45 -21.01
CA THR A 405 -21.04 -17.75 -20.71
C THR A 405 -21.21 -19.09 -20.01
N THR A 406 -20.12 -19.87 -19.89
CA THR A 406 -20.06 -21.13 -19.15
C THR A 406 -18.78 -21.20 -18.32
N GLU A 407 -18.77 -22.04 -17.27
CA GLU A 407 -17.56 -22.31 -16.48
C GLU A 407 -16.43 -22.93 -17.30
N GLN A 408 -16.75 -23.67 -18.37
CA GLN A 408 -15.74 -24.19 -19.28
C GLN A 408 -15.04 -23.07 -20.03
N GLU A 409 -15.77 -22.06 -20.51
CA GLU A 409 -15.18 -20.88 -21.17
C GLU A 409 -14.33 -20.04 -20.20
N LEU A 410 -14.69 -19.98 -18.91
CA LEU A 410 -13.81 -19.42 -17.88
C LEU A 410 -12.54 -20.27 -17.72
N SER A 411 -12.67 -21.60 -17.63
CA SER A 411 -11.52 -22.49 -17.54
C SER A 411 -10.58 -22.33 -18.75
N ASP A 412 -11.14 -22.16 -19.95
CA ASP A 412 -10.38 -21.93 -21.18
C ASP A 412 -9.64 -20.59 -21.15
N LEU A 413 -10.20 -19.53 -20.53
CA LEU A 413 -9.51 -18.25 -20.30
C LEU A 413 -8.27 -18.42 -19.42
N PHE A 414 -8.39 -19.09 -18.27
CA PHE A 414 -7.24 -19.34 -17.39
C PHE A 414 -6.21 -20.27 -18.07
N LEU A 415 -6.66 -21.26 -18.84
CA LEU A 415 -5.77 -22.12 -19.62
C LEU A 415 -5.06 -21.36 -20.75
N ALA A 416 -5.72 -20.39 -21.38
CA ALA A 416 -5.09 -19.54 -22.39
C ALA A 416 -3.94 -18.72 -21.78
N TYR A 417 -4.09 -18.26 -20.54
CA TYR A 417 -3.02 -17.59 -19.80
C TYR A 417 -1.85 -18.53 -19.49
N LEU A 418 -2.13 -19.70 -18.91
CA LEU A 418 -1.09 -20.68 -18.58
C LEU A 418 -0.34 -21.21 -19.80
N ASN A 419 -0.97 -21.23 -20.99
CA ASN A 419 -0.34 -21.63 -22.25
C ASN A 419 0.24 -20.45 -23.05
N ASP A 420 0.40 -19.27 -22.44
CA ASP A 420 0.95 -18.05 -23.06
C ASP A 420 0.21 -17.61 -24.35
N THR A 421 -1.07 -18.00 -24.47
CA THR A 421 -1.95 -17.54 -25.55
C THR A 421 -2.54 -16.18 -25.25
N THR A 422 -2.72 -15.86 -23.97
CA THR A 422 -3.12 -14.55 -23.47
C THR A 422 -2.17 -14.13 -22.37
N SER A 423 -1.58 -12.95 -22.46
CA SER A 423 -0.53 -12.54 -21.51
C SER A 423 -1.06 -12.02 -20.17
N THR A 424 -2.37 -11.99 -19.95
CA THR A 424 -3.00 -11.46 -18.74
C THR A 424 -4.30 -12.19 -18.39
N THR A 425 -4.74 -12.06 -17.14
CA THR A 425 -6.08 -12.42 -16.66
C THR A 425 -6.62 -11.27 -15.79
N PRO A 426 -7.90 -11.28 -15.37
CA PRO A 426 -8.40 -10.37 -14.35
C PRO A 426 -7.55 -10.33 -13.07
N PHE A 427 -6.87 -11.43 -12.74
CA PHE A 427 -6.06 -11.59 -11.52
C PHE A 427 -4.56 -11.33 -11.76
N SER A 428 -4.11 -11.29 -13.01
CA SER A 428 -2.70 -11.23 -13.37
C SER A 428 -2.49 -10.23 -14.52
N PRO A 429 -2.09 -8.99 -14.22
CA PRO A 429 -1.86 -7.95 -15.23
C PRO A 429 -0.56 -8.15 -16.02
N GLU A 430 0.29 -9.08 -15.59
CA GLU A 430 1.59 -9.39 -16.21
C GLU A 430 1.63 -10.83 -16.73
N PRO A 431 2.49 -11.11 -17.73
CA PRO A 431 2.76 -12.47 -18.18
C PRO A 431 3.19 -13.38 -17.04
N LEU A 432 2.98 -14.69 -17.22
CA LEU A 432 3.36 -15.70 -16.24
C LEU A 432 4.87 -15.60 -15.93
N SER A 433 5.21 -15.53 -14.64
CA SER A 433 6.60 -15.49 -14.17
C SER A 433 7.36 -16.76 -14.58
N ASP A 434 8.63 -16.60 -14.95
CA ASP A 434 9.53 -17.71 -15.31
C ASP A 434 9.65 -18.77 -14.20
N GLU A 435 9.42 -18.40 -12.93
CA GLU A 435 9.43 -19.35 -11.80
C GLU A 435 8.36 -20.45 -11.94
N SER A 436 7.23 -20.10 -12.56
CA SER A 436 6.08 -20.98 -12.70
C SER A 436 6.33 -22.09 -13.72
N ALA A 437 7.38 -22.00 -14.55
CA ALA A 437 7.71 -23.00 -15.56
C ALA A 437 7.87 -24.41 -14.96
N THR A 438 8.38 -24.50 -13.72
CA THR A 438 8.60 -25.77 -13.01
C THR A 438 7.31 -26.44 -12.54
N ILE A 439 6.25 -25.66 -12.31
CA ILE A 439 4.97 -26.12 -11.75
C ILE A 439 3.81 -26.02 -12.74
N LEU A 440 4.07 -25.47 -13.94
CA LEU A 440 3.06 -25.23 -14.98
C LEU A 440 2.19 -26.46 -15.32
N PRO A 441 2.73 -27.70 -15.46
CA PRO A 441 1.89 -28.86 -15.71
C PRO A 441 0.84 -29.11 -14.63
N HIS A 442 1.17 -28.81 -13.36
CA HIS A 442 0.26 -28.94 -12.23
C HIS A 442 -0.82 -27.86 -12.25
N LEU A 443 -0.46 -26.61 -12.53
CA LEU A 443 -1.41 -25.49 -12.67
C LEU A 443 -2.42 -25.75 -13.79
N VAL A 444 -1.94 -26.26 -14.93
CA VAL A 444 -2.80 -26.66 -16.06
C VAL A 444 -3.73 -27.81 -15.68
N SER A 445 -3.24 -28.79 -14.91
CA SER A 445 -4.06 -29.92 -14.44
C SER A 445 -5.20 -29.47 -13.52
N LEU A 446 -4.91 -28.57 -12.57
CA LEU A 446 -5.92 -27.98 -11.66
C LEU A 446 -6.95 -27.18 -12.45
N THR A 447 -6.51 -26.29 -13.33
CA THR A 447 -7.40 -25.41 -14.11
C THR A 447 -8.33 -26.21 -15.02
N LYS A 448 -7.86 -27.32 -15.63
CA LYS A 448 -8.72 -28.24 -16.42
C LYS A 448 -9.86 -28.87 -15.62
N LYS A 449 -9.76 -28.92 -14.30
CA LYS A 449 -10.79 -29.44 -13.39
C LYS A 449 -11.73 -28.36 -12.87
N GLY A 450 -11.60 -27.11 -13.35
CA GLY A 450 -12.39 -25.98 -12.85
C GLY A 450 -11.87 -25.39 -11.53
N LEU A 451 -10.62 -25.69 -11.16
CA LEU A 451 -9.91 -25.06 -10.06
C LEU A 451 -9.05 -23.92 -10.64
N TRP A 452 -9.61 -22.72 -10.70
CA TRP A 452 -9.00 -21.59 -11.41
C TRP A 452 -7.89 -20.96 -10.59
N THR A 453 -6.63 -21.26 -10.93
CA THR A 453 -5.45 -20.78 -10.20
C THR A 453 -5.20 -19.29 -10.41
N VAL A 454 -5.01 -18.54 -9.32
CA VAL A 454 -4.81 -17.09 -9.32
C VAL A 454 -3.49 -16.64 -8.69
N ALA A 455 -2.83 -17.52 -7.92
CA ALA A 455 -1.46 -17.31 -7.44
C ALA A 455 -0.77 -18.64 -7.17
N SER A 456 0.54 -18.71 -7.36
CA SER A 456 1.32 -19.90 -7.08
C SER A 456 2.80 -19.58 -6.95
N GLN A 457 3.53 -20.42 -6.23
CA GLN A 457 4.98 -20.35 -6.13
C GLN A 457 5.56 -21.77 -6.01
N PRO A 458 6.71 -22.09 -6.66
CA PRO A 458 7.40 -23.36 -6.46
C PRO A 458 8.08 -23.43 -5.08
N ALA A 459 8.52 -24.62 -4.68
CA ALA A 459 9.43 -24.74 -3.54
C ALA A 459 10.88 -24.52 -3.98
N VAL A 460 11.66 -23.79 -3.17
CA VAL A 460 13.06 -23.48 -3.44
C VAL A 460 13.89 -23.70 -2.19
N ASP A 461 14.93 -24.52 -2.31
CA ASP A 461 15.87 -24.84 -1.24
C ASP A 461 17.23 -24.15 -1.49
N GLY A 462 17.31 -22.87 -1.12
CA GLY A 462 18.58 -22.14 -1.08
C GLY A 462 19.15 -21.79 -2.46
N ALA A 463 18.34 -21.18 -3.33
CA ALA A 463 18.84 -20.56 -4.57
C ALA A 463 19.79 -19.38 -4.24
N LEU A 464 20.70 -19.06 -5.16
CA LEU A 464 21.54 -17.86 -5.00
C LEU A 464 20.66 -16.61 -5.02
N SER A 465 20.96 -15.61 -4.19
CA SER A 465 20.25 -14.31 -4.26
C SER A 465 20.43 -13.59 -5.61
N SER A 466 21.44 -13.98 -6.40
CA SER A 466 21.67 -13.49 -7.75
C SER A 466 21.03 -14.36 -8.85
N ASP A 467 20.24 -15.37 -8.48
CA ASP A 467 19.53 -16.19 -9.46
C ASP A 467 18.59 -15.30 -10.32
N PRO A 468 18.58 -15.45 -11.66
CA PRO A 468 17.84 -14.54 -12.53
C PRO A 468 16.31 -14.70 -12.45
N VAL A 469 15.83 -15.81 -11.90
CA VAL A 469 14.39 -16.14 -11.83
C VAL A 469 13.86 -15.94 -10.41
N ILE A 470 14.53 -16.52 -9.41
CA ILE A 470 14.07 -16.51 -8.01
C ILE A 470 14.86 -15.53 -7.13
N GLY A 471 16.01 -15.07 -7.59
CA GLY A 471 16.95 -14.30 -6.77
C GLY A 471 16.47 -12.89 -6.45
N TRP A 472 16.60 -12.50 -5.18
CA TRP A 472 16.36 -11.15 -4.69
C TRP A 472 17.27 -10.83 -3.50
N GLY A 473 17.39 -9.54 -3.18
CA GLY A 473 18.16 -9.05 -2.04
C GLY A 473 19.67 -8.94 -2.30
N PRO A 474 20.45 -8.67 -1.24
CA PRO A 474 21.89 -8.50 -1.35
C PRO A 474 22.60 -9.69 -2.01
N ARG A 475 23.70 -9.40 -2.71
CA ARG A 475 24.56 -10.44 -3.33
C ARG A 475 25.11 -11.41 -2.28
N ASP A 476 25.48 -12.60 -2.77
CA ASP A 476 26.07 -13.69 -1.98
C ASP A 476 25.16 -14.28 -0.89
N GLY A 477 23.85 -14.01 -0.97
CA GLY A 477 22.82 -14.59 -0.12
C GLY A 477 22.26 -15.92 -0.62
N ARG A 478 21.24 -16.39 0.09
CA ARG A 478 20.42 -17.56 -0.26
C ARG A 478 18.94 -17.25 -0.10
N VAL A 479 18.14 -17.64 -1.08
CA VAL A 479 16.68 -17.46 -1.11
C VAL A 479 15.99 -18.82 -1.00
N PHE A 480 14.90 -18.86 -0.26
CA PHE A 480 14.10 -20.05 0.01
C PHE A 480 12.61 -19.75 -0.19
N GLN A 481 11.88 -20.76 -0.65
CA GLN A 481 10.44 -20.68 -0.89
C GLN A 481 9.76 -21.97 -0.45
N LYS A 482 8.63 -21.87 0.25
CA LYS A 482 7.63 -22.94 0.36
C LYS A 482 6.75 -22.89 -0.87
N SER A 483 6.35 -24.06 -1.36
CA SER A 483 5.35 -24.12 -2.43
C SER A 483 3.97 -23.78 -1.89
N PHE A 484 3.23 -22.97 -2.62
CA PHE A 484 1.81 -22.76 -2.40
C PHE A 484 1.06 -22.64 -3.73
N VAL A 485 -0.25 -22.87 -3.68
CA VAL A 485 -1.16 -22.57 -4.78
C VAL A 485 -2.43 -21.95 -4.22
N GLU A 486 -2.98 -20.99 -4.94
CA GLU A 486 -4.28 -20.40 -4.67
C GLU A 486 -5.18 -20.50 -5.88
N PHE A 487 -6.44 -20.90 -5.67
CA PHE A 487 -7.41 -21.07 -6.72
C PHE A 487 -8.85 -20.84 -6.23
N PHE A 488 -9.76 -20.56 -7.16
CA PHE A 488 -11.19 -20.62 -6.90
C PHE A 488 -11.70 -22.05 -7.05
N ALA A 489 -12.49 -22.52 -6.09
CA ALA A 489 -13.02 -23.88 -6.00
C ALA A 489 -14.52 -23.89 -5.67
N THR A 490 -15.20 -25.00 -5.93
CA THR A 490 -16.54 -25.22 -5.38
C THR A 490 -16.44 -25.57 -3.90
N GLU A 491 -17.52 -25.38 -3.14
CA GLU A 491 -17.60 -25.84 -1.74
C GLU A 491 -17.30 -27.35 -1.62
N ALA A 492 -17.83 -28.16 -2.55
CA ALA A 492 -17.57 -29.60 -2.58
C ALA A 492 -16.09 -29.96 -2.80
N ASP A 493 -15.34 -29.15 -3.55
CA ASP A 493 -13.91 -29.35 -3.73
C ASP A 493 -13.12 -28.89 -2.50
N LEU A 494 -13.54 -27.80 -1.86
CA LEU A 494 -12.98 -27.34 -0.58
C LEU A 494 -13.14 -28.41 0.51
N GLU A 495 -14.32 -29.01 0.64
CA GLU A 495 -14.56 -30.10 1.60
C GLU A 495 -13.61 -31.28 1.38
N LYS A 496 -13.40 -31.68 0.12
CA LYS A 496 -12.44 -32.75 -0.23
C LYS A 496 -11.01 -32.38 0.16
N VAL A 497 -10.57 -31.16 -0.14
CA VAL A 497 -9.24 -30.66 0.24
C VAL A 497 -9.07 -30.68 1.75
N ALA A 498 -10.04 -30.11 2.48
CA ALA A 498 -9.99 -29.99 3.92
C ALA A 498 -9.91 -31.38 4.58
N GLN A 499 -10.75 -32.32 4.13
CA GLN A 499 -10.72 -33.70 4.62
C GLN A 499 -9.38 -34.39 4.31
N ALA A 500 -8.84 -34.22 3.09
CA ALA A 500 -7.56 -34.81 2.72
C ALA A 500 -6.39 -34.26 3.56
N ILE A 501 -6.41 -32.96 3.90
CA ILE A 501 -5.40 -32.34 4.77
C ILE A 501 -5.53 -32.87 6.20
N GLU A 502 -6.75 -33.06 6.70
CA GLU A 502 -6.97 -33.66 8.02
C GLU A 502 -6.50 -35.12 8.08
N ASP A 503 -6.83 -35.92 7.07
CA ASP A 503 -6.56 -37.35 7.04
C ASP A 503 -5.10 -37.70 6.72
N SER A 504 -4.41 -36.85 5.96
CA SER A 504 -3.12 -37.20 5.34
C SER A 504 -2.15 -36.03 5.22
N GLY A 505 -2.46 -34.87 5.81
CA GLY A 505 -1.59 -33.71 5.75
C GLY A 505 -0.40 -33.76 6.72
N ASP A 506 -0.44 -34.61 7.75
CA ASP A 506 0.65 -34.86 8.71
C ASP A 506 1.29 -33.59 9.31
N GLY A 507 0.54 -32.50 9.40
CA GLY A 507 1.03 -31.18 9.85
C GLY A 507 1.92 -30.43 8.85
N TRP A 508 2.12 -30.96 7.64
CA TRP A 508 2.92 -30.34 6.58
C TRP A 508 2.13 -29.37 5.70
N LEU A 509 0.80 -29.39 5.78
CA LEU A 509 -0.08 -28.58 4.96
C LEU A 509 -0.85 -27.58 5.83
N THR A 510 -0.82 -26.32 5.42
CA THR A 510 -1.75 -25.29 5.89
C THR A 510 -2.69 -24.90 4.76
N PHE A 511 -3.95 -24.62 5.06
CA PHE A 511 -4.85 -23.98 4.11
C PHE A 511 -5.63 -22.81 4.71
N PHE A 512 -6.03 -21.89 3.83
CA PHE A 512 -7.00 -20.83 4.09
C PHE A 512 -8.06 -20.90 3.01
N ALA A 513 -9.33 -20.76 3.38
CA ALA A 513 -10.42 -20.69 2.43
C ALA A 513 -11.45 -19.65 2.87
N GLY A 514 -11.98 -18.88 1.93
CA GLY A 514 -13.08 -17.97 2.21
C GLY A 514 -13.97 -17.69 1.00
N ASN A 515 -15.22 -17.35 1.25
CA ASN A 515 -16.20 -16.98 0.23
C ASN A 515 -16.44 -15.46 0.19
N ASN A 516 -17.32 -14.99 -0.69
CA ASN A 516 -17.67 -13.57 -0.79
C ASN A 516 -18.51 -13.07 0.40
N GLU A 517 -19.06 -13.97 1.20
CA GLU A 517 -19.75 -13.66 2.44
C GLU A 517 -18.75 -13.72 3.62
N ASP A 518 -19.25 -14.03 4.82
CA ASP A 518 -18.44 -14.16 6.04
C ASP A 518 -17.87 -15.58 6.24
N GLY A 519 -17.96 -16.45 5.22
CA GLY A 519 -17.46 -17.82 5.28
C GLY A 519 -15.93 -17.85 5.27
N PHE A 520 -15.35 -18.52 6.27
CA PHE A 520 -13.90 -18.69 6.42
C PHE A 520 -13.55 -20.02 7.09
N LEU A 521 -12.59 -20.76 6.51
CA LEU A 521 -12.09 -22.03 7.01
C LEU A 521 -10.55 -22.07 6.94
N THR A 522 -9.91 -22.62 7.97
CA THR A 522 -8.46 -22.83 8.02
C THR A 522 -8.12 -23.90 9.07
N ASN A 523 -6.94 -24.51 8.96
CA ASN A 523 -6.40 -25.44 9.95
C ASN A 523 -5.31 -24.83 10.86
N ILE A 524 -5.11 -23.51 10.81
CA ILE A 524 -4.19 -22.82 11.72
C ILE A 524 -4.93 -21.92 12.72
N PRO A 525 -4.37 -21.67 13.91
CA PRO A 525 -4.95 -20.72 14.86
C PRO A 525 -4.91 -19.28 14.32
N ASP A 526 -5.75 -18.40 14.88
CA ASP A 526 -5.85 -16.98 14.48
C ASP A 526 -4.51 -16.22 14.52
N SER A 527 -3.60 -16.57 15.43
CA SER A 527 -2.27 -15.97 15.52
C SER A 527 -1.23 -16.61 14.59
N GLY A 528 -1.62 -17.63 13.83
CA GLY A 528 -0.74 -18.37 12.93
C GLY A 528 -0.35 -17.55 11.72
N SER A 529 0.94 -17.59 11.38
CA SER A 529 1.51 -16.86 10.26
C SER A 529 2.56 -17.73 9.57
N ASN A 530 2.49 -17.80 8.25
CA ASN A 530 3.39 -18.63 7.45
C ASN A 530 4.31 -17.76 6.60
N ALA A 531 5.59 -17.67 6.98
CA ALA A 531 6.62 -17.24 6.05
C ALA A 531 6.75 -18.29 4.93
N VAL A 532 6.46 -17.87 3.69
CA VAL A 532 6.51 -18.70 2.48
C VAL A 532 7.69 -18.34 1.57
N THR A 533 8.27 -17.15 1.72
CA THR A 533 9.52 -16.77 1.05
C THR A 533 10.42 -16.08 2.06
N TRP A 534 11.69 -16.47 2.12
CA TRP A 534 12.68 -15.86 2.99
C TRP A 534 14.09 -15.89 2.39
N GLY A 535 14.94 -14.99 2.88
CA GLY A 535 16.31 -14.82 2.42
C GLY A 535 17.29 -14.73 3.59
N VAL A 536 18.45 -15.36 3.43
CA VAL A 536 19.57 -15.28 4.37
C VAL A 536 20.73 -14.59 3.66
N PHE A 537 21.14 -13.43 4.16
CA PHE A 537 22.13 -12.57 3.52
C PHE A 537 23.34 -12.33 4.42
N PRO A 538 24.57 -12.25 3.87
CA PRO A 538 25.77 -11.98 4.66
C PRO A 538 25.66 -10.69 5.47
N GLY A 539 25.87 -10.78 6.78
CA GLY A 539 25.90 -9.62 7.67
C GLY A 539 24.55 -8.95 7.93
N LYS A 540 23.42 -9.62 7.59
CA LYS A 540 22.06 -9.12 7.86
C LYS A 540 21.23 -10.16 8.61
N GLU A 541 20.14 -9.70 9.21
CA GLU A 541 19.09 -10.58 9.72
C GLU A 541 18.34 -11.30 8.59
N ILE A 542 17.56 -12.32 8.95
CA ILE A 542 16.73 -13.05 7.99
C ILE A 542 15.60 -12.14 7.53
N ALA A 543 15.44 -11.99 6.22
CA ALA A 543 14.33 -11.25 5.63
C ALA A 543 13.24 -12.22 5.16
N GLN A 544 11.98 -11.91 5.46
CA GLN A 544 10.81 -12.73 5.12
C GLN A 544 9.77 -11.93 4.31
N PRO A 545 9.99 -11.73 3.00
CA PRO A 545 9.19 -10.79 2.24
C PRO A 545 7.79 -11.29 1.85
N THR A 546 7.49 -12.56 2.08
CA THR A 546 6.21 -13.15 1.67
C THR A 546 5.68 -13.99 2.82
N ILE A 547 4.59 -13.51 3.41
CA ILE A 547 3.88 -14.09 4.53
C ILE A 547 2.43 -14.34 4.08
N ILE A 548 1.89 -15.48 4.49
CA ILE A 548 0.47 -15.79 4.35
C ILE A 548 -0.06 -16.08 5.76
N ASP A 549 -0.98 -15.23 6.20
CA ASP A 549 -1.66 -15.33 7.49
C ASP A 549 -3.17 -15.08 7.29
N ARG A 550 -3.93 -15.16 8.38
CA ARG A 550 -5.39 -14.98 8.33
C ARG A 550 -5.78 -13.59 7.80
N ASP A 551 -5.20 -12.54 8.36
CA ASP A 551 -5.62 -11.16 8.08
C ASP A 551 -5.24 -10.74 6.65
N SER A 552 -4.05 -11.12 6.18
CA SER A 552 -3.60 -10.92 4.80
C SER A 552 -4.47 -11.69 3.81
N PHE A 553 -4.81 -12.94 4.11
CA PHE A 553 -5.70 -13.73 3.27
C PHE A 553 -7.11 -13.13 3.20
N LEU A 554 -7.70 -12.74 4.33
CA LEU A 554 -9.05 -12.15 4.35
C LEU A 554 -9.11 -10.81 3.61
N ALA A 555 -8.12 -9.94 3.81
CA ALA A 555 -8.03 -8.70 3.06
C ALA A 555 -7.88 -8.93 1.54
N TRP A 556 -7.09 -9.94 1.14
CA TRP A 556 -6.97 -10.31 -0.26
C TRP A 556 -8.25 -10.96 -0.82
N LYS A 557 -8.92 -11.80 -0.05
CA LYS A 557 -10.17 -12.46 -0.45
C LYS A 557 -11.17 -11.44 -0.96
N ASP A 558 -11.35 -10.34 -0.23
CA ASP A 558 -12.29 -9.30 -0.59
C ASP A 558 -11.91 -8.64 -1.93
N ASP A 559 -10.62 -8.38 -2.18
CA ASP A 559 -10.16 -7.89 -3.50
C ASP A 559 -10.39 -8.94 -4.60
N ALA A 560 -10.11 -10.21 -4.32
CA ALA A 560 -10.23 -11.28 -5.30
C ALA A 560 -11.68 -11.45 -5.78
N PHE A 561 -12.65 -11.31 -4.88
CA PHE A 561 -14.07 -11.27 -5.26
C PHE A 561 -14.45 -9.93 -5.91
N MET A 562 -13.84 -8.81 -5.51
CA MET A 562 -14.04 -7.53 -6.19
C MET A 562 -13.55 -7.57 -7.66
N ILE A 563 -12.46 -8.27 -7.94
CA ILE A 563 -11.96 -8.49 -9.32
C ILE A 563 -13.02 -9.20 -10.17
N TRP A 564 -13.69 -10.21 -9.62
CA TRP A 564 -14.80 -10.87 -10.32
C TRP A 564 -15.98 -9.91 -10.56
N HIS A 565 -16.32 -9.10 -9.55
CA HIS A 565 -17.38 -8.12 -9.66
C HIS A 565 -17.08 -7.08 -10.74
N ASP A 566 -15.88 -6.53 -10.76
CA ASP A 566 -15.42 -5.54 -11.74
C ASP A 566 -15.34 -6.14 -13.14
N PHE A 567 -14.93 -7.41 -13.25
CA PHE A 567 -15.02 -8.13 -14.53
C PHE A 567 -16.47 -8.26 -14.99
N GLY A 568 -17.40 -8.54 -14.06
CA GLY A 568 -18.84 -8.51 -14.32
C GLY A 568 -19.35 -7.16 -14.82
N LEU A 569 -18.84 -6.04 -14.29
CA LEU A 569 -19.21 -4.66 -14.68
C LEU A 569 -18.78 -4.29 -16.10
N CYS A 570 -17.92 -5.08 -16.73
CA CYS A 570 -17.61 -4.92 -18.14
C CYS A 570 -18.77 -5.36 -19.06
N TYR A 571 -19.80 -6.03 -18.53
CA TYR A 571 -20.89 -6.61 -19.31
C TYR A 571 -22.27 -6.08 -18.86
N PRO A 572 -23.26 -5.95 -19.78
CA PRO A 572 -24.60 -5.50 -19.41
C PRO A 572 -25.26 -6.39 -18.35
N PRO A 573 -26.14 -5.84 -17.48
CA PRO A 573 -26.67 -6.56 -16.31
C PRO A 573 -27.41 -7.86 -16.68
N ASP A 574 -28.14 -7.84 -17.80
CA ASP A 574 -28.94 -8.99 -18.24
C ASP A 574 -28.15 -10.02 -19.08
N SER A 575 -26.86 -9.76 -19.33
CA SER A 575 -26.05 -10.62 -20.20
C SER A 575 -25.76 -11.99 -19.55
N PRO A 576 -25.64 -13.06 -20.34
CA PRO A 576 -25.26 -14.38 -19.81
C PRO A 576 -23.91 -14.36 -19.08
N THR A 577 -22.95 -13.57 -19.57
CA THR A 577 -21.64 -13.39 -18.93
C THR A 577 -21.75 -12.75 -17.56
N ARG A 578 -22.55 -11.67 -17.43
CA ARG A 578 -22.76 -11.04 -16.13
C ARG A 578 -23.29 -12.02 -15.10
N LYS A 579 -24.32 -12.80 -15.47
CA LYS A 579 -24.93 -13.81 -14.60
C LYS A 579 -23.94 -14.89 -14.19
N LEU A 580 -23.12 -15.38 -15.12
CA LEU A 580 -22.07 -16.36 -14.81
C LEU A 580 -21.09 -15.82 -13.76
N LEU A 581 -20.63 -14.58 -13.92
CA LEU A 581 -19.66 -13.97 -13.01
C LEU A 581 -20.26 -13.69 -11.63
N GLU A 582 -21.52 -13.26 -11.57
CA GLU A 582 -22.28 -13.15 -10.32
C GLU A 582 -22.47 -14.53 -9.64
N ASP A 583 -22.78 -15.57 -10.41
CA ASP A 583 -22.89 -16.94 -9.89
C ASP A 583 -21.54 -17.42 -9.32
N VAL A 584 -20.41 -17.11 -9.97
CA VAL A 584 -19.06 -17.40 -9.47
C VAL A 584 -18.82 -16.72 -8.13
N ILE A 585 -19.14 -15.42 -8.01
CA ILE A 585 -18.99 -14.65 -6.76
C ILE A 585 -19.79 -15.29 -5.62
N ASN A 586 -21.01 -15.74 -5.92
CA ASN A 586 -21.94 -16.24 -4.91
C ASN A 586 -21.68 -17.70 -4.49
N THR A 587 -20.99 -18.49 -5.32
CA THR A 587 -20.90 -19.95 -5.12
C THR A 587 -19.49 -20.49 -4.93
N ARG A 588 -18.46 -19.75 -5.34
CA ARG A 588 -17.07 -20.20 -5.27
C ARG A 588 -16.39 -19.76 -3.97
N TRP A 589 -15.38 -20.52 -3.59
CA TRP A 589 -14.47 -20.23 -2.50
C TRP A 589 -13.08 -19.93 -3.06
N LEU A 590 -12.43 -18.90 -2.54
CA LEU A 590 -10.99 -18.72 -2.73
C LEU A 590 -10.28 -19.66 -1.75
N VAL A 591 -9.34 -20.46 -2.23
CA VAL A 591 -8.62 -21.47 -1.43
C VAL A 591 -7.12 -21.32 -1.66
N ASN A 592 -6.34 -21.13 -0.59
CA ASN A 592 -4.88 -21.11 -0.58
C ASN A 592 -4.36 -22.33 0.18
N ILE A 593 -3.40 -23.07 -0.39
CA ILE A 593 -2.79 -24.25 0.22
C ILE A 593 -1.27 -24.11 0.18
N ILE A 594 -0.62 -24.28 1.34
CA ILE A 594 0.82 -24.14 1.55
C ILE A 594 1.38 -25.48 2.02
N HIS A 595 2.44 -25.97 1.37
CA HIS A 595 3.21 -27.11 1.86
C HIS A 595 4.51 -26.65 2.51
N HIS A 596 4.77 -27.11 3.74
CA HIS A 596 5.89 -26.63 4.55
C HIS A 596 7.23 -27.31 4.26
N ASP A 597 7.24 -28.47 3.61
CA ASP A 597 8.48 -29.15 3.19
C ASP A 597 9.05 -28.51 1.91
N TYR A 598 9.73 -27.38 2.08
CA TYR A 598 10.36 -26.65 0.98
C TYR A 598 11.52 -27.40 0.31
N LYS A 599 12.01 -28.50 0.91
CA LYS A 599 13.09 -29.32 0.35
C LYS A 599 12.58 -30.29 -0.70
N ASN A 600 11.30 -30.66 -0.63
CA ASN A 600 10.67 -31.51 -1.62
C ASN A 600 9.82 -30.65 -2.56
N SER A 601 10.36 -30.38 -3.75
CA SER A 601 9.72 -29.53 -4.77
C SER A 601 8.36 -30.03 -5.24
N ASN A 602 8.08 -31.33 -5.08
CA ASN A 602 6.86 -31.96 -5.57
C ASN A 602 5.83 -32.22 -4.48
N ALA A 603 6.14 -31.98 -3.21
CA ALA A 603 5.30 -32.45 -2.11
C ALA A 603 3.86 -31.92 -2.16
N LEU A 604 3.68 -30.61 -2.40
CA LEU A 604 2.35 -30.03 -2.60
C LEU A 604 1.63 -30.65 -3.79
N TRP A 605 2.33 -30.78 -4.91
CA TRP A 605 1.74 -31.19 -6.18
C TRP A 605 1.36 -32.68 -6.18
N ASP A 606 2.18 -33.53 -5.57
CA ASP A 606 1.90 -34.95 -5.36
C ASP A 606 0.68 -35.14 -4.44
N PHE A 607 0.56 -34.31 -3.40
CA PHE A 607 -0.62 -34.31 -2.52
C PHE A 607 -1.88 -33.91 -3.31
N LEU A 608 -1.85 -32.78 -4.02
CA LEU A 608 -3.00 -32.32 -4.79
C LEU A 608 -3.36 -33.30 -5.91
N ALA A 609 -2.39 -33.88 -6.61
CA ALA A 609 -2.63 -34.93 -7.59
C ALA A 609 -3.33 -36.13 -6.94
N LYS A 610 -2.87 -36.60 -5.79
CA LYS A 610 -3.47 -37.78 -5.14
C LYS A 610 -4.90 -37.59 -4.65
N TYR A 611 -5.24 -36.40 -4.13
CA TYR A 611 -6.50 -36.17 -3.43
C TYR A 611 -7.50 -35.27 -4.18
N LEU A 612 -7.06 -34.64 -5.28
CA LEU A 612 -7.92 -33.88 -6.19
C LEU A 612 -7.95 -34.45 -7.62
N GLU A 613 -7.37 -35.64 -7.87
CA GLU A 613 -7.60 -36.44 -9.10
C GLU A 613 -8.88 -37.26 -9.08
#